data_AF-X1U3A5-F1
#
_entry.id   AF-X1U3A5-F1
#
_cell.length_a   1.000
_cell.length_b   1.000
_cell.length_c   1.000
_cell.angle_alpha   90.00
_cell.angle_beta   90.00
_cell.angle_gamma   90.00
#
_symmetry.space_group_name_H-M   'P 1'
#
loop_
_entity.id
_entity.type
_entity.pdbx_description
1 polymer ?
#
loop_
_entity_poly.entity_id
_entity_poly.type
_entity_poly.pdbx_seq_one_letter_code
_entity_poly.pdbx_strand_id
1 'polypeptide(L)' 'AVIARAQESELKKKLACARAFELAEEFDVAIIEIGRICNRHNIRICKCQLGCFK' A
#
# COMPACT_ATOMS: atom_id res chain seq x y z
N ALA A 1 8.31 -22.05 1.34
CA ALA A 1 9.43 -21.12 1.61
C ALA A 1 9.09 -19.66 1.25
N VAL A 2 7.98 -19.09 1.74
CA VAL A 2 7.69 -17.63 1.65
C VAL A 2 6.82 -17.19 2.85
N ILE A 3 7.21 -17.56 4.07
CA ILE A 3 6.54 -17.10 5.30
C ILE A 3 7.59 -16.63 6.33
N ALA A 4 8.64 -15.94 5.87
CA ALA A 4 9.85 -15.72 6.68
C ALA A 4 10.37 -14.28 6.75
N ARG A 5 9.64 -13.24 6.30
CA ARG A 5 10.14 -11.84 6.40
C ARG A 5 9.06 -10.78 6.67
N ALA A 6 8.08 -11.08 7.51
CA ALA A 6 7.13 -10.06 7.97
C ALA A 6 6.75 -10.30 9.43
N GLN A 7 7.74 -10.32 10.33
CA GLN A 7 7.50 -9.92 11.71
C GLN A 7 7.75 -8.42 11.82
N GLU A 8 6.71 -7.63 11.57
CA GLU A 8 6.55 -6.33 12.21
C GLU A 8 5.09 -6.23 12.65
N SER A 9 4.92 -6.15 13.96
CA SER A 9 3.73 -5.97 14.77
C SER A 9 2.44 -5.61 14.04
N GLU A 10 1.41 -6.41 14.32
CA GLU A 10 0.00 -6.01 14.31
C GLU A 10 -0.15 -4.57 14.82
N LEU A 11 -0.85 -3.67 14.09
CA LEU A 11 -1.75 -2.63 14.64
C LEU A 11 -2.20 -1.51 13.67
N LYS A 12 -1.69 -1.37 12.44
CA LYS A 12 -2.28 -0.51 11.38
C LYS A 12 -1.52 -0.70 10.07
N LYS A 13 -2.08 -1.44 9.10
CA LYS A 13 -1.51 -1.51 7.75
C LYS A 13 -1.65 -0.12 7.11
N LYS A 14 -0.60 0.69 7.17
CA LYS A 14 -0.55 2.00 6.50
C LYS A 14 0.41 1.89 5.33
N LEU A 15 -0.04 2.28 4.14
CA LEU A 15 0.79 2.28 2.95
C LEU A 15 1.09 3.73 2.55
N ALA A 16 2.37 4.06 2.36
CA ALA A 16 2.71 5.36 1.82
C ALA A 16 2.21 5.45 0.36
N CYS A 17 1.67 6.60 -0.05
CA CYS A 17 1.23 6.78 -1.43
C CYS A 17 2.36 6.55 -2.44
N ALA A 18 3.59 6.99 -2.12
CA ALA A 18 4.79 6.68 -2.89
C ALA A 18 4.97 5.16 -3.11
N ARG A 19 4.87 4.38 -2.02
CA ARG A 19 4.99 2.92 -2.09
C ARG A 19 3.83 2.28 -2.86
N ALA A 20 2.64 2.86 -2.82
CA ALA A 20 1.51 2.41 -3.62
C ALA A 20 1.76 2.60 -5.13
N PHE A 21 2.41 3.69 -5.54
CA PHE A 21 2.83 3.94 -6.92
C PHE A 21 3.96 3.01 -7.35
N GLU A 22 4.99 2.82 -6.51
CA GLU A 22 6.05 1.85 -6.79
C GLU A 22 5.49 0.44 -6.99
N LEU A 23 4.52 0.03 -6.16
CA LEU A 23 3.84 -1.26 -6.32
C LEU A 23 2.97 -1.30 -7.59
N ALA A 24 2.34 -0.19 -7.98
CA ALA A 24 1.59 -0.11 -9.22
C ALA A 24 2.51 -0.35 -10.44
N GLU A 25 3.69 0.26 -10.44
CA GLU A 25 4.70 0.09 -11.49
C GLU A 25 5.35 -1.30 -11.45
N GLU A 26 5.68 -1.80 -10.26
CA GLU A 26 6.32 -3.12 -10.07
C GLU A 26 5.43 -4.27 -10.54
N PHE A 27 4.12 -4.15 -10.35
CA PHE A 27 3.15 -5.18 -10.73
C PHE A 27 2.45 -4.89 -12.07
N ASP A 28 2.81 -3.80 -12.76
CA ASP A 28 2.16 -3.32 -14.00
C ASP A 28 0.62 -3.22 -13.86
N VAL A 29 0.17 -2.74 -12.70
CA VAL A 29 -1.26 -2.57 -12.39
C VAL A 29 -1.59 -1.10 -12.19
N ALA A 30 -2.82 -0.72 -12.51
CA ALA A 30 -3.28 0.63 -12.25
C ALA A 30 -3.28 0.94 -10.74
N ILE A 31 -2.89 2.16 -10.36
CA ILE A 31 -2.92 2.63 -8.96
C ILE A 31 -4.31 2.49 -8.31
N ILE A 32 -5.38 2.54 -9.10
CA ILE A 32 -6.75 2.30 -8.63
C ILE A 32 -6.95 0.86 -8.14
N GLU A 33 -6.27 -0.11 -8.74
CA GLU A 33 -6.32 -1.52 -8.33
C GLU A 33 -5.52 -1.72 -7.04
N ILE A 34 -4.35 -1.06 -6.90
CA ILE A 34 -3.64 -0.99 -5.62
C ILE A 34 -4.54 -0.37 -4.53
N GLY A 35 -5.26 0.71 -4.85
CA GLY A 35 -6.24 1.33 -3.95
C GLY A 35 -7.37 0.39 -3.54
N ARG A 36 -7.91 -0.40 -4.48
CA ARG A 36 -8.93 -1.44 -4.21
C ARG A 36 -8.39 -2.54 -3.31
N ILE A 37 -7.19 -3.04 -3.59
CA ILE A 37 -6.50 -4.05 -2.77
C ILE A 37 -6.31 -3.48 -1.36
N CYS A 38 -5.80 -2.26 -1.24
CA CYS A 38 -5.63 -1.58 0.03
C CYS A 38 -6.96 -1.48 0.79
N ASN A 39 -8.03 -1.06 0.13
CA ASN A 39 -9.36 -0.95 0.73
C ASN A 39 -9.88 -2.32 1.22
N ARG A 40 -9.77 -3.38 0.39
CA ARG A 40 -10.18 -4.75 0.76
C ARG A 40 -9.40 -5.29 1.96
N HIS A 41 -8.12 -4.96 2.07
CA HIS A 41 -7.26 -5.40 3.16
C HIS A 41 -7.23 -4.43 4.36
N ASN A 42 -8.12 -3.43 4.40
CA ASN A 42 -8.17 -2.39 5.44
C ASN A 42 -6.83 -1.67 5.63
N ILE A 43 -6.09 -1.48 4.53
CA ILE A 43 -4.82 -0.76 4.47
C ILE A 43 -5.12 0.70 4.18
N ARG A 44 -4.71 1.58 5.09
CA ARG A 44 -4.94 3.01 4.98
C ARG A 44 -3.78 3.65 4.22
N ILE A 45 -4.06 4.27 3.08
CA ILE A 45 -3.03 5.04 2.37
C ILE A 45 -2.74 6.33 3.14
N CYS A 46 -1.47 6.62 3.38
CA CYS A 46 -0.99 7.80 4.09
C CYS A 46 0.13 8.49 3.29
N LYS A 47 0.50 9.72 3.67
CA LYS A 47 1.57 10.49 3.00
C LYS A 47 1.36 10.59 1.49
N CYS A 48 0.26 11.23 1.06
CA CYS A 48 -0.03 11.43 -0.35
C CYS A 48 1.08 12.28 -1.01
N GLN A 49 1.77 11.73 -2.01
CA GLN A 49 2.81 12.48 -2.74
C GLN A 49 2.23 13.63 -3.57
N LEU A 50 0.96 13.56 -3.93
CA LEU A 50 0.22 14.62 -4.61
C LEU A 50 -0.40 15.65 -3.64
N GLY A 51 -0.24 15.46 -2.32
CA GLY A 51 -0.83 16.34 -1.30
C GLY A 51 -2.36 16.21 -1.13
N CYS A 52 -3.02 15.24 -1.79
CA CYS A 52 -4.48 15.09 -1.77
C CYS A 52 -5.05 14.57 -0.44
N PHE A 53 -4.24 13.96 0.42
CA PHE A 53 -4.69 13.42 1.71
C PHE A 53 -3.68 13.78 2.81
N LYS A 54 -4.15 14.57 3.80
CA LYS A 54 -3.46 14.82 5.08
C LYS A 54 -3.79 13.71 6.08
#